data_AF-A0A3C1A088-F1
#
_entry.id   AF-A0A3C1A088-F1
#
_cell.length_a   1.000
_cell.length_b   1.000
_cell.length_c   1.000
_cell.angle_alpha   90.00
_cell.angle_beta   90.00
_cell.angle_gamma   90.00
#
_symmetry.space_group_name_H-M   'P 1'
#
loop_
_entity.id
_entity.type
_entity.pdbx_description
1 polymer ?
#
loop_
_entity_poly.entity_id
_entity_poly.type
_entity_poly.pdbx_seq_one_letter_code
_entity_poly.pdbx_strand_id
1 'polypeptide(L)'
;MALAEPVKRELNAQSVELQLRNCETDTELRRPLASEAEIQKQISIAKEATAVASGELAEIPPEVRARLEAEVERAYREAYERAKASVEQTELTVPAWRIRTYKIHWEEQEFSSTVSFLMNGKAYTASYTYKLSVPREAGFHEISCTA
;
A
#
# COMPACT_ATOMS: atom_id res chain seq x y z
N MET A 1 -14.25 -5.35 15.88
CA MET A 1 -13.25 -4.29 15.60
C MET A 1 -13.86 -3.41 14.53
N ALA A 2 -14.11 -2.12 14.80
CA ALA A 2 -14.56 -1.21 13.75
C ALA A 2 -13.36 -0.92 12.83
N LEU A 3 -13.53 -1.07 11.52
CA LEU A 3 -12.48 -0.74 10.56
C LEU A 3 -12.41 0.79 10.43
N ALA A 4 -11.20 1.35 10.51
CA ALA A 4 -11.00 2.77 10.26
C ALA A 4 -11.14 3.05 8.76
N GLU A 5 -11.66 4.22 8.40
CA GLU A 5 -11.52 4.72 7.04
C GLU A 5 -10.08 5.22 6.82
N PRO A 6 -9.49 5.01 5.64
CA PRO A 6 -8.13 5.46 5.39
C PRO A 6 -8.06 6.96 5.18
N VAL A 7 -7.04 7.58 5.77
CA VAL A 7 -6.56 8.88 5.34
C VAL A 7 -5.68 8.65 4.11
N LYS A 8 -6.06 9.24 2.98
CA LYS A 8 -5.29 9.16 1.73
C LYS A 8 -4.37 10.35 1.58
N ARG A 9 -3.13 10.11 1.15
CA ARG A 9 -2.12 11.14 0.90
C ARG A 9 -1.30 10.78 -0.33
N GLU A 10 -1.15 11.73 -1.25
CA GLU A 10 -0.19 11.57 -2.36
C GLU A 10 1.24 11.74 -1.83
N LEU A 11 2.10 10.77 -2.15
CA LEU A 11 3.53 10.82 -1.90
C LEU A 11 4.25 11.39 -3.13
N ASN A 12 3.94 12.65 -3.47
CA ASN A 12 4.45 13.33 -4.68
C ASN A 12 5.99 13.34 -4.79
N ALA A 13 6.71 13.27 -3.67
CA ALA A 13 8.17 13.16 -3.64
C ALA A 13 8.72 11.78 -4.03
N GLN A 14 7.87 10.77 -4.19
CA GLN A 14 8.26 9.39 -4.51
C GLN A 14 7.92 8.99 -5.95
N SER A 15 7.69 9.96 -6.84
CA SER A 15 7.39 9.64 -8.23
C SER A 15 8.58 8.96 -8.91
N VAL A 16 8.33 7.84 -9.59
CA VAL A 16 9.31 7.13 -10.40
C VAL A 16 8.95 7.24 -11.87
N GLU A 17 9.97 7.32 -12.72
CA GLU A 17 9.79 7.30 -14.17
C GLU A 17 10.07 5.90 -14.71
N LEU A 18 9.13 5.39 -15.52
CA LEU A 18 9.26 4.10 -16.18
C LEU A 18 9.21 4.31 -17.69
N GLN A 19 10.29 3.97 -18.38
CA GLN A 19 10.33 4.04 -19.83
C GLN A 19 10.03 2.69 -20.47
N LEU A 20 8.98 2.65 -21.29
CA LEU A 20 8.62 1.51 -22.13
C LEU A 20 8.83 1.88 -23.60
N ARG A 21 9.49 0.97 -24.35
CA ARG A 21 9.85 1.17 -25.76
C ARG A 21 9.16 0.14 -26.65
N ASN A 22 8.59 0.59 -27.74
CA ASN A 22 8.00 -0.25 -28.77
C ASN A 22 8.44 0.23 -30.16
N CYS A 23 9.70 -0.07 -30.52
CA CYS A 23 10.34 0.45 -31.74
C CYS A 23 10.52 -0.58 -32.86
N GLU A 24 9.96 -1.79 -32.72
CA GLU A 24 10.22 -2.90 -33.64
C GLU A 24 8.92 -3.60 -34.08
N THR A 25 7.76 -3.07 -33.68
CA THR A 25 6.48 -3.72 -33.97
C THR A 25 5.46 -2.71 -34.46
N ASP A 26 4.56 -3.19 -35.33
CA ASP A 26 3.39 -2.45 -35.82
C ASP A 26 2.17 -2.58 -34.90
N THR A 27 2.33 -3.25 -33.76
CA THR A 27 1.26 -3.48 -32.78
C THR A 27 1.53 -2.73 -31.49
N GLU A 28 0.49 -2.51 -30.69
CA GLU A 28 0.64 -1.93 -29.36
C GLU A 28 1.31 -2.90 -28.37
N LEU A 29 2.28 -2.39 -27.60
CA LEU A 29 2.84 -3.09 -26.44
C LEU A 29 1.96 -2.81 -25.23
N ARG A 30 1.58 -3.86 -24.49
CA ARG A 30 0.84 -3.75 -23.23
C ARG A 30 1.63 -4.35 -22.07
N ARG A 31 1.69 -3.62 -20.96
CA ARG A 31 2.30 -4.08 -19.70
C ARG A 31 1.40 -3.72 -18.53
N PRO A 32 1.07 -4.65 -17.63
CA PRO A 32 0.30 -4.29 -16.43
C PRO A 32 1.17 -3.43 -15.50
N LEU A 33 0.61 -2.39 -14.88
CA LEU A 33 1.34 -1.57 -13.90
C LEU A 33 1.87 -2.43 -12.74
N ALA A 34 1.12 -3.47 -12.37
CA ALA A 34 1.49 -4.41 -11.32
C ALA A 34 2.80 -5.19 -11.61
N SER A 35 3.25 -5.31 -12.87
CA SER A 35 4.56 -5.93 -13.18
C SER A 35 5.73 -5.00 -12.94
N GLU A 36 5.47 -3.70 -12.82
CA GLU A 36 6.50 -2.66 -12.77
C GLU A 36 6.56 -2.00 -11.39
N ALA A 37 5.44 -1.96 -10.66
CA ALA A 37 5.35 -1.40 -9.31
C ALA A 37 4.42 -2.23 -8.42
N GLU A 38 4.97 -2.77 -7.33
CA GLU A 38 4.25 -3.59 -6.37
C GLU A 38 3.70 -2.77 -5.20
N ILE A 39 2.47 -3.05 -4.76
CA ILE A 39 1.91 -2.42 -3.56
C ILE A 39 2.75 -2.75 -2.33
N GLN A 40 3.12 -1.74 -1.56
CA GLN A 40 3.85 -1.90 -0.31
C GLN A 40 2.90 -1.85 0.88
N LYS A 41 3.14 -2.70 1.88
CA LYS A 41 2.32 -2.82 3.08
C LYS A 41 3.19 -2.67 4.31
N GLN A 42 2.74 -1.85 5.26
CA GLN A 42 3.40 -1.69 6.56
C GLN A 42 2.36 -1.73 7.68
N ILE A 43 2.66 -2.49 8.74
CA ILE A 43 1.87 -2.50 9.98
C ILE A 43 2.79 -2.00 11.09
N SER A 44 2.23 -1.22 12.01
CA SER A 44 2.93 -0.79 13.22
C SER A 44 1.94 -0.80 14.39
N ILE A 45 2.28 -1.55 15.43
CA ILE A 45 1.56 -1.52 16.71
C ILE A 45 2.44 -0.77 17.72
N ALA A 46 1.82 0.05 18.57
CA ALA A 46 2.54 0.70 19.68
C ALA A 46 3.28 -0.33 20.54
N LYS A 47 4.41 0.07 21.12
CA LYS A 47 5.20 -0.79 22.02
C LYS A 47 4.53 -0.99 23.37
N GLU A 48 3.67 -0.06 23.76
CA GLU A 48 2.96 -0.06 25.03
C GLU A 48 1.45 -0.09 24.77
N ALA A 49 0.73 -0.69 25.72
CA ALA A 49 -0.72 -0.74 25.75
C ALA A 49 -1.24 -0.18 27.06
N THR A 50 -2.45 0.35 27.01
CA THR A 50 -3.16 0.91 28.16
C THR A 50 -4.16 -0.11 28.69
N ALA A 51 -4.09 -0.44 29.98
CA ALA A 51 -5.05 -1.31 30.65
C ALA A 51 -6.43 -0.63 30.68
N VAL A 52 -7.47 -1.34 30.23
CA VAL A 52 -8.83 -0.77 30.10
C VAL A 52 -9.40 -0.37 31.46
N ALA A 53 -9.12 -1.15 32.51
CA ALA A 53 -9.70 -0.95 33.84
C ALA A 53 -8.96 0.11 34.68
N SER A 54 -7.63 0.19 34.57
CA SER A 54 -6.79 1.03 35.43
C SER A 54 -6.11 2.19 34.72
N GLY A 55 -6.06 2.19 33.38
CA GLY A 55 -5.27 3.15 32.61
C GLY A 55 -3.76 2.93 32.66
N GLU A 56 -3.30 1.87 33.33
CA GLU A 56 -1.88 1.55 33.49
C GLU A 56 -1.24 1.19 32.14
N LEU A 57 -0.04 1.71 31.87
CA LEU A 57 0.74 1.35 30.70
C LEU A 57 1.52 0.06 30.95
N ALA A 58 1.50 -0.84 29.97
CA ALA A 58 2.28 -2.06 29.98
C ALA A 58 2.94 -2.28 28.62
N GLU A 59 4.20 -2.72 28.64
CA GLU A 59 4.90 -3.12 27.42
C GLU A 59 4.22 -4.35 26.79
N ILE A 60 4.06 -4.33 25.48
CA ILE A 60 3.48 -5.44 24.72
C ILE A 60 4.61 -6.41 24.36
N PRO A 61 4.57 -7.67 24.83
CA PRO A 61 5.55 -8.67 24.46
C PRO A 61 5.60 -8.87 22.93
N PRO A 62 6.79 -9.14 22.34
CA PRO A 62 6.96 -9.29 20.90
C PRO A 62 6.01 -10.33 20.27
N GLU A 63 5.75 -11.44 20.97
CA GLU A 63 4.84 -12.49 20.52
C GLU A 63 3.37 -12.04 20.48
N VAL A 64 2.95 -11.23 21.45
CA VAL A 64 1.61 -10.63 21.45
C VAL A 64 1.53 -9.61 20.33
N ARG A 65 2.56 -8.78 20.14
CA ARG A 65 2.61 -7.79 19.07
C ARG A 65 2.51 -8.45 17.68
N ALA A 66 3.28 -9.50 17.42
CA ALA A 66 3.22 -10.23 16.16
C ALA A 66 1.83 -10.85 15.90
N ARG A 67 1.16 -11.35 16.94
CA ARG A 67 -0.23 -11.83 16.82
C ARG A 67 -1.19 -10.70 16.46
N LEU A 68 -1.05 -9.53 17.10
CA LEU A 68 -1.87 -8.35 16.80
C LEU A 68 -1.63 -7.84 15.38
N GLU A 69 -0.38 -7.84 14.92
CA GLU A 69 -0.03 -7.48 13.53
C GLU A 69 -0.74 -8.40 12.53
N ALA A 70 -0.74 -9.72 12.75
CA ALA A 70 -1.44 -10.67 11.90
C ALA A 70 -2.97 -10.49 11.93
N GLU A 71 -3.54 -10.13 13.09
CA GLU A 71 -4.97 -9.81 13.21
C GLU A 71 -5.36 -8.55 12.45
N VAL A 72 -4.56 -7.48 12.57
CA VAL A 72 -4.72 -6.22 11.83
C VAL A 72 -4.58 -6.50 10.33
N GLU A 73 -3.57 -7.25 9.91
CA GLU A 73 -3.38 -7.62 8.51
C GLU A 73 -4.60 -8.36 7.94
N ARG A 74 -5.12 -9.34 8.69
CA ARG A 74 -6.31 -10.08 8.28
C ARG A 74 -7.53 -9.17 8.17
N ALA A 75 -7.68 -8.22 9.10
CA ALA A 75 -8.79 -7.26 9.08
C ALA A 75 -8.75 -6.34 7.86
N TYR A 76 -7.56 -5.98 7.36
CA TYR A 76 -7.39 -5.13 6.18
C TYR A 76 -7.11 -5.88 4.87
N ARG A 77 -7.26 -7.21 4.85
CA ARG A 77 -7.07 -8.04 3.65
C ARG A 77 -7.90 -7.55 2.46
N GLU A 78 -9.17 -7.24 2.68
CA GLU A 78 -10.05 -6.74 1.61
C GLU A 78 -9.64 -5.36 1.09
N ALA A 79 -9.04 -4.51 1.93
CA ALA A 79 -8.49 -3.22 1.48
C ALA A 79 -7.28 -3.45 0.57
N TYR A 80 -6.38 -4.36 0.97
CA TYR A 80 -5.23 -4.76 0.16
C TYR A 80 -5.66 -5.37 -1.18
N GLU A 81 -6.57 -6.35 -1.18
CA GLU A 81 -7.02 -7.01 -2.43
C GLU A 81 -7.70 -6.01 -3.38
N ARG A 82 -8.47 -5.04 -2.87
CA ARG A 82 -9.06 -3.99 -3.69
C ARG A 82 -8.00 -3.07 -4.30
N ALA A 83 -6.99 -2.68 -3.52
CA ALA A 83 -5.88 -1.89 -4.03
C ALA A 83 -5.12 -2.67 -5.11
N LYS A 84 -4.84 -3.95 -4.87
CA LYS A 84 -4.17 -4.86 -5.80
C LYS A 84 -4.94 -4.98 -7.11
N ALA A 85 -6.23 -5.31 -7.05
CA ALA A 85 -7.08 -5.40 -8.23
C ALA A 85 -7.08 -4.10 -9.06
N SER A 86 -7.08 -2.94 -8.38
CA SER A 86 -7.00 -1.65 -9.07
C SER A 86 -5.69 -1.43 -9.82
N VAL A 87 -4.56 -1.88 -9.26
CA VAL A 87 -3.25 -1.79 -9.93
C VAL A 87 -3.15 -2.81 -11.07
N GLU A 88 -3.65 -4.03 -10.87
CA GLU A 88 -3.65 -5.10 -11.89
C GLU A 88 -4.51 -4.76 -13.11
N GLN A 89 -5.60 -4.00 -12.92
CA GLN A 89 -6.45 -3.52 -14.01
C GLN A 89 -5.85 -2.34 -14.79
N THR A 90 -4.75 -1.75 -14.30
CA THR A 90 -4.09 -0.63 -14.98
C THR A 90 -3.10 -1.16 -16.01
N GLU A 91 -3.37 -0.94 -17.29
CA GLU A 91 -2.48 -1.29 -18.40
C GLU A 91 -1.67 -0.07 -18.87
N LEU A 92 -0.35 -0.21 -18.91
CA LEU A 92 0.56 0.70 -19.58
C LEU A 92 0.67 0.29 -21.06
N THR A 93 0.27 1.18 -21.95
CA THR A 93 0.15 0.91 -23.38
C THR A 93 1.13 1.75 -24.20
N VAL A 94 1.96 1.14 -25.03
CA VAL A 94 2.88 1.88 -25.91
C VAL A 94 2.51 1.60 -27.36
N PRO A 95 2.03 2.60 -28.12
CA PRO A 95 1.72 2.41 -29.52
C PRO A 95 2.92 1.92 -30.32
N ALA A 96 2.65 1.37 -31.50
CA ALA A 96 3.67 1.01 -32.47
C ALA A 96 4.60 2.20 -32.77
N TRP A 97 5.90 1.93 -32.88
CA TRP A 97 6.94 2.93 -33.18
C TRP A 97 7.02 4.10 -32.20
N ARG A 98 6.66 3.88 -30.92
CA ARG A 98 6.71 4.89 -29.86
C ARG A 98 7.54 4.45 -28.67
N ILE A 99 8.00 5.45 -27.93
CA ILE A 99 8.57 5.32 -26.58
C ILE A 99 7.71 6.17 -25.65
N ARG A 100 7.26 5.59 -24.54
CA ARG A 100 6.56 6.33 -23.48
C ARG A 100 7.37 6.28 -22.19
N THR A 101 7.59 7.43 -21.59
CA THR A 101 8.06 7.56 -20.21
C THR A 101 6.86 7.86 -19.34
N TYR A 102 6.43 6.88 -18.55
CA TYR A 102 5.37 7.00 -17.57
C TYR A 102 5.86 7.62 -16.29
N LYS A 103 5.03 8.47 -15.69
CA LYS A 103 5.22 8.97 -14.34
C LYS A 103 4.33 8.16 -13.41
N ILE A 104 4.94 7.41 -12.51
CA ILE A 104 4.22 6.62 -11.51
C ILE A 104 4.34 7.32 -10.16
N HIS A 105 3.21 7.62 -9.53
CA HIS A 105 3.14 8.21 -8.19
C HIS A 105 2.68 7.17 -7.19
N TRP A 106 2.99 7.40 -5.92
CA TRP A 106 2.51 6.54 -4.84
C TRP A 106 1.46 7.28 -4.03
N GLU A 107 0.31 6.65 -3.85
CA GLU A 107 -0.72 7.08 -2.90
C GLU A 107 -0.55 6.26 -1.61
N GLU A 108 -0.34 6.93 -0.49
CA GLU A 108 -0.41 6.30 0.83
C GLU A 108 -1.85 6.28 1.32
N GLN A 109 -2.32 5.10 1.74
CA GLN A 109 -3.57 4.93 2.47
C GLN A 109 -3.22 4.50 3.89
N GLU A 110 -3.44 5.40 4.85
CA GLU A 110 -3.14 5.17 6.26
C GLU A 110 -4.43 4.90 7.04
N PHE A 111 -4.46 3.76 7.72
CA PHE A 111 -5.54 3.33 8.60
C PHE A 111 -5.01 3.28 10.03
N SER A 112 -5.45 4.23 10.86
CA SER A 112 -4.99 4.36 12.24
C SER A 112 -6.16 4.16 13.20
N SER A 113 -5.98 3.30 14.21
CA SER A 113 -7.01 3.02 15.21
C SER A 113 -6.42 2.36 16.47
N THR A 114 -7.28 1.78 17.31
CA THR A 114 -6.91 1.03 18.50
C THR A 114 -7.34 -0.43 18.41
N VAL A 115 -6.47 -1.35 18.80
CA VAL A 115 -6.79 -2.78 18.95
C VAL A 115 -6.96 -3.11 20.43
N SER A 116 -8.02 -3.84 20.76
CA SER A 116 -8.28 -4.36 22.11
C SER A 116 -7.84 -5.82 22.20
N PHE A 117 -7.13 -6.19 23.26
CA PHE A 117 -6.62 -7.54 23.43
C PHE A 117 -6.49 -7.92 24.90
N LEU A 118 -6.31 -9.22 25.16
CA LEU A 118 -6.05 -9.76 26.49
C LEU A 118 -4.57 -10.08 26.66
N MET A 119 -4.01 -9.65 27.78
CA MET A 119 -2.65 -9.96 28.23
C MET A 119 -2.70 -10.27 29.73
N ASN A 120 -2.20 -11.43 30.14
CA ASN A 120 -2.22 -11.89 31.53
C ASN A 120 -3.63 -11.86 32.17
N GLY A 121 -4.67 -12.19 31.38
CA GLY A 121 -6.07 -12.19 31.84
C GLY A 121 -6.70 -10.80 32.01
N LYS A 122 -5.97 -9.71 31.72
CA LYS A 122 -6.48 -8.33 31.77
C LYS A 122 -6.67 -7.78 30.36
N ALA A 123 -7.65 -6.89 30.20
CA ALA A 123 -7.94 -6.21 28.94
C ALA A 123 -7.06 -4.97 28.76
N TYR A 124 -6.47 -4.85 27.57
CA TYR A 124 -5.61 -3.75 27.15
C TYR A 124 -6.04 -3.20 25.78
N THR A 125 -5.65 -1.96 25.51
CA THR A 125 -5.76 -1.34 24.19
C THR A 125 -4.42 -0.76 23.74
N ALA A 126 -4.07 -0.94 22.47
CA ALA A 126 -2.89 -0.32 21.86
C ALA A 126 -3.27 0.37 20.56
N SER A 127 -2.62 1.50 20.26
CA SER A 127 -2.77 2.13 18.95
C SER A 127 -2.04 1.32 17.89
N TYR A 128 -2.61 1.28 16.69
CA TYR A 128 -1.96 0.73 15.51
C TYR A 128 -2.11 1.65 14.32
N THR A 129 -1.18 1.50 13.38
CA THR A 129 -1.22 2.10 12.06
C THR A 129 -0.97 1.01 11.01
N TYR A 130 -1.84 0.96 10.02
CA TYR A 130 -1.70 0.14 8.82
C TYR A 130 -1.55 1.07 7.61
N LYS A 131 -0.52 0.87 6.80
CA LYS A 131 -0.25 1.68 5.61
C LYS A 131 -0.20 0.80 4.37
N LEU A 132 -0.86 1.27 3.32
CA LEU A 132 -0.71 0.78 1.96
C LEU A 132 -0.13 1.87 1.08
N SER A 133 1.00 1.62 0.44
CA SER A 133 1.51 2.47 -0.63
C SER A 133 1.10 1.86 -1.96
N VAL A 134 0.22 2.55 -2.68
CA VAL A 134 -0.40 2.07 -3.92
C VAL A 134 0.13 2.87 -5.10
N PRO A 135 0.77 2.25 -6.09
CA PRO A 135 1.24 2.95 -7.27
C PRO A 135 0.07 3.36 -8.18
N ARG A 136 0.20 4.54 -8.78
CA ARG A 136 -0.76 5.15 -9.70
C ARG A 136 -0.02 5.70 -10.90
N GLU A 137 -0.55 5.45 -12.09
CA GLU A 137 -0.11 6.16 -13.29
C GLU A 137 -0.62 7.61 -13.21
N ALA A 138 0.30 8.57 -13.32
CA ALA A 138 0.05 10.00 -13.15
C ALA A 138 0.21 10.80 -14.45
N GLY A 139 0.43 10.11 -15.57
CA GLY A 139 0.69 10.68 -16.89
C GLY A 139 1.90 10.03 -17.56
N PHE A 140 2.11 10.40 -18.82
CA PHE A 140 3.28 9.99 -19.59
C PHE A 140 3.71 11.08 -20.57
N HIS A 141 4.97 11.00 -20.97
CA HIS A 141 5.50 11.71 -22.14
C HIS A 141 5.80 10.70 -23.24
N GLU A 142 5.53 11.07 -24.48
CA GLU A 142 5.70 10.20 -25.65
C GLU A 142 6.66 10.82 -26.66
N ILE A 143 7.54 9.99 -27.22
CA ILE A 143 8.39 10.33 -28.37
C ILE A 143 8.32 9.23 -29.44
N SER A 144 8.60 9.61 -30.68
CA SER A 144 8.75 8.64 -31.77
C SER A 144 10.06 7.86 -31.63
N CYS A 145 10.06 6.61 -32.06
CA CYS A 145 11.31 5.90 -32.31
C CYS A 145 12.04 6.57 -33.49
N THR A 146 13.36 6.69 -33.39
CA THR A 146 14.22 7.09 -34.50
C THR A 146 14.82 5.85 -35.13
N ALA A 147 14.75 5.76 -36.46
CA ALA A 147 15.41 4.73 -37.26
C ALA A 147 16.93 4.86 -37.21
#